data_AF-A0A1T2XMJ5-F1
#
_entry.id   AF-A0A1T2XMJ5-F1
#
_cell.length_a   1.000
_cell.length_b   1.000
_cell.length_c   1.000
_cell.angle_alpha   90.00
_cell.angle_beta   90.00
_cell.angle_gamma   90.00
#
_symmetry.space_group_name_H-M   'P 1'
#
loop_
_entity.id
_entity.type
_entity.pdbx_description
1 polymer ?
#
loop_
_entity_poly.entity_id
_entity_poly.type
_entity_poly.pdbx_seq_one_letter_code
_entity_poly.pdbx_strand_id
1 'polypeptide(L)'
;MLLEDLWGNEAKWIVEEVQSAHDVTQMIEVVEHRLLQLLHRSEIYSDQRLQWSMQYIMASQGLLSVRDLAGQLSYNERNVRRIFQKEQGVSPKELLSIIQFQNLLQGLYKGNLTRFTDMDVQYGYYDQSHFIHHFKRFYGLAPNQVFK
;
A
#
# COMPACT_ATOMS: atom_id res chain seq x y z
N MET A 1 16.25 13.18 11.31
CA MET A 1 15.02 12.50 11.77
C MET A 1 15.46 11.46 12.77
N LEU A 2 15.17 11.70 14.04
CA LEU A 2 15.46 10.77 15.13
C LEU A 2 14.34 9.71 15.19
N LEU A 3 14.64 8.54 15.74
CA LEU A 3 13.65 7.46 15.89
C LEU A 3 12.45 7.91 16.75
N GLU A 4 12.70 8.81 17.69
CA GLU A 4 11.72 9.46 18.57
C GLU A 4 10.70 10.30 17.79
N ASP A 5 11.08 10.86 16.63
CA ASP A 5 10.17 11.63 15.76
C ASP A 5 9.10 10.72 15.11
N LEU A 6 9.35 9.41 15.04
CA LEU A 6 8.50 8.43 14.37
C LEU A 6 7.70 7.55 15.35
N TRP A 7 8.31 7.19 16.49
CA TRP A 7 7.72 6.25 17.46
C TRP A 7 7.56 6.82 18.87
N GLY A 8 7.82 8.12 19.07
CA GLY A 8 7.61 8.80 20.34
C GLY A 8 8.41 8.17 21.50
N ASN A 9 7.80 8.12 22.68
CA ASN A 9 8.48 7.64 23.89
C ASN A 9 8.93 6.17 23.82
N GLU A 10 8.29 5.34 22.99
CA GLU A 10 8.68 3.93 22.82
C GLU A 10 10.05 3.81 22.12
N ALA A 11 10.35 4.68 21.15
CA ALA A 11 11.66 4.73 20.52
C ALA A 11 12.77 5.13 21.50
N LYS A 12 12.47 6.01 22.46
CA LYS A 12 13.44 6.45 23.46
C LYS A 12 13.90 5.29 24.34
N TRP A 13 12.97 4.44 24.80
CA TRP A 13 13.30 3.26 25.59
C TRP A 13 14.05 2.19 24.81
N ILE A 14 13.73 2.00 23.52
CA ILE A 14 14.48 1.08 22.65
C ILE A 14 15.92 1.57 22.49
N VAL A 15 16.12 2.88 22.28
CA VAL A 15 17.48 3.46 22.16
C VAL A 15 18.26 3.29 23.45
N GLU A 16 17.65 3.53 24.61
CA GLU A 16 18.28 3.34 25.92
C GLU A 16 18.68 1.88 26.17
N GLU A 17 17.81 0.91 25.85
CA GLU A 17 18.13 -0.52 25.97
C GLU A 17 19.25 -0.96 25.02
N VAL A 18 19.19 -0.54 23.75
CA VAL A 18 20.23 -0.82 22.74
C VAL A 18 21.58 -0.25 23.17
N GLN A 19 21.61 0.95 23.75
CA GLN A 19 22.84 1.56 24.25
C GLN A 19 23.42 0.84 25.49
N SER A 20 22.59 0.09 26.22
CA SER A 20 23.04 -0.71 27.36
C SER A 20 23.51 -2.12 27.00
N ALA A 21 23.43 -2.50 25.72
CA ALA A 21 23.96 -3.77 25.24
C ALA A 21 25.50 -3.77 25.24
N HIS A 22 26.10 -4.89 25.64
CA HIS A 22 27.54 -5.02 25.84
C HIS A 22 28.26 -5.41 24.54
N ASP A 23 27.52 -5.97 23.58
CA ASP A 23 28.01 -6.35 22.27
C ASP A 23 26.90 -6.28 21.20
N VAL A 24 27.29 -6.46 19.94
CA VAL A 24 26.39 -6.40 18.78
C VAL A 24 25.34 -7.51 18.82
N THR A 25 25.66 -8.68 19.37
CA THR A 25 24.72 -9.80 19.46
C THR A 25 23.58 -9.45 20.40
N GLN A 26 23.91 -8.95 21.59
CA GLN A 26 22.91 -8.50 22.57
C GLN A 26 22.09 -7.31 22.03
N MET A 27 22.71 -6.43 21.26
CA MET A 27 21.99 -5.33 20.60
C MET A 27 20.94 -5.85 19.60
N ILE A 28 21.28 -6.87 18.81
CA ILE A 28 20.35 -7.52 17.87
C ILE A 28 19.19 -8.17 18.65
N GLU A 29 19.48 -8.91 19.72
CA GLU A 29 18.46 -9.57 20.54
C GLU A 29 17.46 -8.57 21.14
N VAL A 30 17.95 -7.43 21.65
CA VAL A 30 17.10 -6.35 22.20
C VAL A 30 16.18 -5.79 21.11
N VAL A 31 16.74 -5.45 19.94
CA VAL A 31 15.95 -4.90 18.82
C VAL A 31 14.92 -5.92 18.34
N GLU A 32 15.32 -7.17 18.13
CA GLU A 32 14.45 -8.24 17.68
C GLU A 32 13.28 -8.47 18.63
N HIS A 33 13.56 -8.61 19.93
CA HIS A 33 12.53 -8.79 20.94
C HIS A 33 11.52 -7.63 20.95
N ARG A 34 11.99 -6.38 20.81
CA ARG A 34 11.11 -5.20 20.77
C ARG A 34 10.29 -5.12 19.49
N LEU A 35 10.89 -5.38 18.33
CA LEU A 35 10.17 -5.43 17.06
C LEU A 35 9.08 -6.51 17.08
N LEU A 36 9.37 -7.69 17.65
CA LEU A 36 8.39 -8.77 17.80
C LEU A 36 7.23 -8.37 18.72
N GLN A 37 7.49 -7.67 19.83
CA GLN A 37 6.42 -7.16 20.70
C GLN A 37 5.53 -6.13 19.99
N LEU A 38 6.15 -5.21 19.23
CA LEU A 38 5.42 -4.22 18.43
C LEU A 38 4.57 -4.89 17.34
N LEU A 39 5.10 -5.91 16.67
CA LEU A 39 4.36 -6.70 15.68
C LEU A 39 3.14 -7.37 16.31
N HIS A 40 3.30 -8.08 17.42
CA HIS A 40 2.18 -8.73 18.12
C HIS A 40 1.11 -7.72 18.55
N ARG A 41 1.53 -6.54 19.04
CA ARG A 41 0.58 -5.48 19.40
C ARG A 41 -0.16 -4.97 18.17
N SER A 42 0.52 -4.77 17.04
CA SER A 42 -0.09 -4.29 15.80
C SER A 42 -1.11 -5.29 15.21
N GLU A 43 -0.83 -6.59 15.30
CA GLU A 43 -1.75 -7.64 14.86
C GLU A 43 -3.05 -7.65 15.69
N ILE A 44 -2.96 -7.32 16.98
CA ILE A 44 -4.13 -7.21 17.86
C ILE A 44 -5.03 -6.01 17.50
N TYR A 45 -4.45 -4.93 16.95
CA TYR A 45 -5.20 -3.69 16.65
C TYR A 45 -5.55 -3.49 15.17
N SER A 46 -5.07 -4.34 14.26
CA SER A 46 -5.44 -4.19 12.84
C SER A 46 -6.94 -4.52 12.67
N ASP A 47 -7.71 -3.58 12.14
CA ASP A 47 -9.10 -3.84 11.81
C ASP A 47 -9.13 -4.95 10.74
N GLN A 48 -9.62 -6.13 11.10
CA GLN A 48 -9.67 -7.29 10.20
C GLN A 48 -10.35 -6.97 8.86
N ARG A 49 -11.26 -6.00 8.84
CA ARG A 49 -11.90 -5.51 7.61
C ARG A 49 -10.91 -4.81 6.70
N LEU A 50 -9.98 -4.03 7.24
CA LEU A 50 -8.90 -3.42 6.46
C LEU A 50 -8.00 -4.51 5.88
N GLN A 51 -7.63 -5.51 6.67
CA GLN A 51 -6.78 -6.61 6.19
C GLN A 51 -7.43 -7.35 5.01
N TRP A 52 -8.70 -7.74 5.13
CA TRP A 52 -9.43 -8.34 4.01
C TRP A 52 -9.58 -7.39 2.83
N SER A 53 -9.80 -6.09 3.09
CA SER A 53 -9.86 -5.10 2.01
C SER A 53 -8.54 -5.08 1.23
N MET A 54 -7.40 -5.07 1.92
CA MET A 54 -6.08 -5.11 1.31
C MET A 54 -5.89 -6.38 0.47
N GLN A 55 -6.30 -7.54 0.99
CA GLN A 55 -6.23 -8.80 0.25
C GLN A 55 -7.04 -8.75 -1.05
N TYR A 56 -8.28 -8.25 -1.03
CA TYR A 56 -9.10 -8.11 -2.23
C TYR A 56 -8.51 -7.11 -3.22
N ILE A 57 -7.99 -5.97 -2.75
CA ILE A 57 -7.35 -4.97 -3.60
C ILE A 57 -6.12 -5.56 -4.30
N MET A 58 -5.27 -6.28 -3.56
CA MET A 58 -4.07 -6.90 -4.12
C MET A 58 -4.42 -8.02 -5.10
N ALA A 59 -5.36 -8.91 -4.74
CA ALA A 59 -5.79 -10.02 -5.59
C ALA A 59 -6.44 -9.55 -6.90
N SER A 60 -7.16 -8.42 -6.86
CA SER A 60 -7.77 -7.81 -8.03
C SER A 60 -6.84 -6.88 -8.82
N GLN A 61 -5.58 -6.77 -8.40
CA GLN A 61 -4.61 -5.87 -9.03
C GLN A 61 -5.08 -4.40 -9.06
N GLY A 62 -5.92 -3.99 -8.11
CA GLY A 62 -6.48 -2.64 -8.04
C GLY A 62 -7.64 -2.37 -9.00
N LEU A 63 -8.15 -3.38 -9.72
CA LEU A 63 -9.20 -3.23 -10.72
C LEU A 63 -10.63 -3.26 -10.15
N LEU A 64 -10.81 -3.60 -8.87
CA LEU A 64 -12.11 -3.53 -8.23
C LEU A 64 -12.58 -2.09 -8.07
N SER A 65 -13.88 -1.85 -8.23
CA SER A 65 -14.47 -0.59 -7.75
C SER A 65 -14.61 -0.61 -6.22
N VAL A 66 -14.77 0.57 -5.61
CA VAL A 66 -15.08 0.67 -4.18
C VAL A 66 -16.40 -0.04 -3.84
N ARG A 67 -17.34 -0.07 -4.79
CA ARG A 67 -18.61 -0.79 -4.66
C ARG A 67 -18.39 -2.31 -4.62
N ASP A 68 -17.57 -2.84 -5.52
CA ASP A 68 -17.28 -4.27 -5.56
C ASP A 68 -16.54 -4.70 -4.30
N LEU A 69 -15.56 -3.90 -3.86
CA LEU A 69 -14.84 -4.11 -2.61
C LEU A 69 -15.81 -4.13 -1.41
N ALA A 70 -16.76 -3.20 -1.36
CA ALA A 70 -17.78 -3.19 -0.31
C ALA A 70 -18.65 -4.45 -0.35
N GLY A 71 -19.04 -4.90 -1.56
CA GLY A 71 -19.76 -6.16 -1.77
C GLY A 71 -19.00 -7.39 -1.27
N GLN A 72 -17.70 -7.51 -1.60
CA GLN A 72 -16.84 -8.62 -1.14
C GLN A 72 -16.73 -8.69 0.39
N LEU A 73 -16.86 -7.55 1.06
CA LEU A 73 -16.78 -7.45 2.51
C LEU A 73 -18.15 -7.51 3.20
N SER A 74 -19.26 -7.63 2.45
CA SER A 74 -20.63 -7.53 2.98
C SER A 74 -20.90 -6.22 3.74
N TYR A 75 -20.32 -5.11 3.28
CA TYR A 75 -20.51 -3.77 3.83
C TYR A 75 -21.02 -2.78 2.77
N ASN A 76 -21.35 -1.56 3.22
CA ASN A 76 -21.57 -0.44 2.33
C ASN A 76 -20.28 0.36 2.07
N GLU A 77 -20.24 1.13 0.99
CA GLU A 77 -19.07 1.94 0.64
C GLU A 77 -18.67 2.96 1.72
N ARG A 78 -19.64 3.50 2.47
CA ARG A 78 -19.39 4.48 3.54
C ARG A 78 -18.53 3.86 4.64
N ASN A 79 -18.82 2.62 5.02
CA ASN A 79 -18.06 1.88 6.03
C ASN A 79 -16.63 1.61 5.55
N VAL A 80 -16.47 1.16 4.30
CA VAL A 80 -15.14 0.93 3.71
C VAL A 80 -14.32 2.22 3.71
N ARG A 81 -14.88 3.33 3.24
CA ARG A 81 -14.20 4.64 3.24
C ARG A 81 -13.78 5.08 4.64
N ARG A 82 -14.65 4.89 5.63
CA ARG A 82 -14.36 5.26 7.03
C ARG A 82 -13.20 4.45 7.61
N ILE A 83 -13.13 3.15 7.32
CA ILE A 83 -12.05 2.27 7.80
C ILE A 83 -10.72 2.71 7.19
N PHE A 84 -10.68 2.92 5.87
CA PHE A 84 -9.48 3.41 5.18
C PHE A 84 -9.02 4.77 5.69
N GLN A 85 -9.94 5.72 5.87
CA GLN A 85 -9.60 7.03 6.40
C GLN A 85 -9.05 6.95 7.83
N LYS A 86 -9.62 6.07 8.67
CA LYS A 86 -9.20 5.90 10.07
C LYS A 86 -7.83 5.23 10.17
N GLU A 87 -7.61 4.17 9.42
CA GLU A 87 -6.45 3.28 9.61
C GLU A 87 -5.27 3.61 8.67
N GLN A 88 -5.53 4.22 7.51
CA GLN A 88 -4.50 4.47 6.47
C GLN A 88 -4.42 5.94 6.05
N GLY A 89 -5.35 6.79 6.51
CA GLY A 89 -5.36 8.22 6.17
C GLY A 89 -5.68 8.55 4.71
N VAL A 90 -5.94 7.54 3.88
CA VAL A 90 -6.26 7.66 2.44
C VAL A 90 -7.62 7.06 2.13
N SER A 91 -8.18 7.39 0.98
CA SER A 91 -9.40 6.74 0.51
C SER A 91 -9.13 5.36 -0.10
N PRO A 92 -10.10 4.42 -0.07
CA PRO A 92 -9.95 3.12 -0.73
C PRO A 92 -9.75 3.27 -2.24
N LYS A 93 -10.34 4.31 -2.85
CA LYS A 93 -10.18 4.63 -4.27
C LYS A 93 -8.74 5.01 -4.60
N GLU A 94 -8.06 5.77 -3.74
CA GLU A 94 -6.65 6.11 -3.96
C GLU A 94 -5.78 4.88 -3.91
N LEU A 95 -5.99 4.00 -2.93
CA LEU A 95 -5.20 2.78 -2.85
C LEU A 95 -5.42 1.87 -4.06
N LEU A 96 -6.67 1.64 -4.47
CA LEU A 96 -6.99 0.92 -5.71
C LEU A 96 -6.23 1.51 -6.91
N SER A 97 -6.23 2.83 -7.04
CA SER A 97 -5.56 3.56 -8.11
C SER A 97 -4.03 3.40 -8.08
N ILE A 98 -3.42 3.40 -6.89
CA ILE A 98 -1.99 3.15 -6.70
C ILE A 98 -1.63 1.72 -7.12
N ILE A 99 -2.39 0.72 -6.66
CA ILE A 99 -2.13 -0.68 -6.98
C ILE A 99 -2.34 -0.94 -8.48
N GLN A 100 -3.40 -0.41 -9.08
CA GLN A 100 -3.62 -0.44 -10.53
C GLN A 100 -2.42 0.13 -11.30
N PHE A 101 -1.89 1.28 -10.84
CA PHE A 101 -0.72 1.90 -11.46
C PHE A 101 0.55 1.05 -11.31
N GLN A 102 0.78 0.47 -10.14
CA GLN A 102 1.91 -0.42 -9.89
C GLN A 102 1.87 -1.66 -10.79
N ASN A 103 0.69 -2.26 -10.97
CA ASN A 103 0.52 -3.42 -11.85
C ASN A 103 0.75 -3.06 -13.32
N LEU A 104 0.25 -1.91 -13.77
CA LEU A 104 0.56 -1.37 -15.08
C LEU A 104 2.08 -1.23 -15.29
N LEU A 105 2.80 -0.63 -14.35
CA LEU A 105 4.25 -0.47 -14.47
C LEU A 105 4.96 -1.83 -14.54
N GLN A 106 4.56 -2.79 -13.71
CA GLN A 106 5.12 -4.14 -13.78
C GLN A 106 4.88 -4.81 -15.14
N GLY A 107 3.70 -4.62 -15.72
CA GLY A 107 3.37 -5.07 -17.07
C GLY A 107 4.25 -4.44 -18.15
N LEU A 108 4.43 -3.12 -18.08
CA LEU A 108 5.32 -2.37 -18.97
C LEU A 108 6.76 -2.87 -18.88
N TYR A 109 7.31 -3.03 -17.68
CA TYR A 109 8.68 -3.53 -17.49
C TYR A 109 8.90 -4.94 -18.02
N LYS A 110 7.88 -5.80 -17.98
CA LYS A 110 7.95 -7.17 -18.51
C LYS A 110 7.77 -7.24 -20.03
N GLY A 111 7.48 -6.12 -20.70
CA GLY A 111 7.20 -6.09 -22.14
C GLY A 111 5.82 -6.66 -22.49
N ASN A 112 4.91 -6.77 -21.52
CA ASN A 112 3.58 -7.37 -21.72
C ASN A 112 2.60 -6.45 -22.46
N LEU A 113 2.99 -5.20 -22.72
CA LEU A 113 2.17 -4.21 -23.42
C LEU A 113 2.62 -4.11 -24.87
N THR A 114 1.96 -4.91 -25.72
CA THR A 114 2.21 -4.89 -27.16
C THR A 114 1.21 -4.01 -27.91
N ARG A 115 0.00 -3.79 -27.36
CA ARG A 115 -1.06 -2.97 -27.98
C ARG A 115 -1.88 -2.19 -26.94
N PHE A 116 -2.34 -1.00 -27.34
CA PHE A 116 -3.20 -0.16 -26.49
C PHE A 116 -4.53 -0.84 -26.14
N THR A 117 -5.05 -1.70 -27.02
CA THR A 117 -6.28 -2.48 -26.81
C THR A 117 -6.21 -3.40 -25.58
N ASP A 118 -5.01 -3.79 -25.16
CA ASP A 118 -4.82 -4.67 -24.01
C ASP A 118 -4.95 -3.91 -22.68
N MET A 119 -4.97 -2.57 -22.73
CA MET A 119 -4.96 -1.74 -21.52
C MET A 119 -6.27 -1.67 -20.78
N ASP A 120 -7.40 -1.78 -21.49
CA ASP A 120 -8.70 -1.89 -20.84
C ASP A 120 -8.81 -3.25 -20.13
N VAL A 121 -8.61 -4.33 -20.88
CA VAL A 121 -8.80 -5.70 -20.41
C VAL A 121 -7.81 -6.07 -19.29
N GLN A 122 -6.55 -5.67 -19.39
CA GLN A 122 -5.52 -6.07 -18.42
C GLN A 122 -5.33 -5.08 -17.27
N TYR A 123 -5.56 -3.78 -17.51
CA TYR A 123 -5.21 -2.73 -16.54
C TYR A 123 -6.34 -1.75 -16.25
N GLY A 124 -7.53 -1.91 -16.82
CA GLY A 124 -8.72 -1.10 -16.51
C GLY A 124 -8.67 0.33 -17.07
N TYR A 125 -7.95 0.56 -18.17
CA TYR A 125 -7.96 1.84 -18.87
C TYR A 125 -8.85 1.80 -20.11
N TYR A 126 -10.08 2.30 -19.95
CA TYR A 126 -11.10 2.34 -21.00
C TYR A 126 -10.68 3.12 -22.27
N ASP A 127 -9.89 4.18 -22.09
CA ASP A 127 -9.44 5.01 -23.20
C ASP A 127 -8.05 5.64 -22.96
N GLN A 128 -7.48 6.20 -24.03
CA GLN A 128 -6.16 6.82 -24.05
C GLN A 128 -6.04 8.05 -23.16
N SER A 129 -7.09 8.85 -23.05
CA SER A 129 -7.08 10.03 -22.20
C SER A 129 -7.04 9.63 -20.74
N HIS A 130 -7.86 8.65 -20.33
CA HIS A 130 -7.88 8.10 -18.98
C HIS A 130 -6.50 7.54 -18.59
N PHE A 131 -5.91 6.73 -19.46
CA PHE A 131 -4.55 6.20 -19.27
C PHE A 131 -3.50 7.32 -19.13
N ILE A 132 -3.44 8.27 -20.06
CA ILE A 132 -2.42 9.33 -20.04
C ILE A 132 -2.57 10.21 -18.80
N HIS A 133 -3.80 10.56 -18.42
CA HIS A 133 -4.05 11.36 -17.21
C HIS A 133 -3.63 10.63 -15.95
N HIS A 134 -3.97 9.35 -15.84
CA HIS A 134 -3.61 8.53 -14.69
C HIS A 134 -2.09 8.30 -14.61
N PHE A 135 -1.46 7.99 -15.75
CA PHE A 135 -0.01 7.85 -15.83
C PHE A 135 0.71 9.14 -15.45
N LYS A 136 0.29 10.29 -15.97
CA LYS A 136 0.86 11.59 -15.59
C LYS A 136 0.67 11.89 -14.10
N ARG A 137 -0.48 11.54 -13.53
CA ARG A 137 -0.77 11.76 -12.11
C ARG A 137 0.23 11.04 -11.22
N PHE A 138 0.60 9.79 -11.55
CA PHE A 138 1.47 8.99 -10.69
C PHE A 138 2.96 9.03 -11.10
N TYR A 139 3.27 9.11 -12.39
CA TYR A 139 4.66 9.17 -12.88
C TYR A 139 5.20 10.59 -13.02
N GLY A 140 4.33 11.60 -13.14
CA GLY A 140 4.70 13.00 -13.40
C GLY A 140 4.97 13.35 -14.87
N LEU A 141 5.11 12.36 -15.75
CA LEU A 141 5.36 12.54 -17.19
C LEU A 141 4.34 11.76 -18.02
N ALA A 142 4.21 12.09 -19.30
CA ALA A 142 3.40 11.29 -20.23
C ALA A 142 4.11 9.98 -20.59
N PRO A 143 3.38 8.89 -20.88
CA PRO A 143 3.96 7.60 -21.27
C PRO A 143 5.00 7.70 -22.41
N ASN A 144 4.72 8.50 -23.44
CA ASN A 144 5.62 8.71 -24.59
C ASN A 144 6.92 9.46 -24.26
N GLN A 145 7.00 10.09 -23.09
CA GLN A 145 8.23 10.73 -22.59
C GLN A 145 9.09 9.75 -21.79
N VAL A 146 8.49 8.67 -21.30
CA VAL A 146 9.13 7.67 -20.44
C VAL A 146 9.60 6.48 -21.25
N PHE A 147 8.78 6.02 -22.19
CA PHE A 147 9.05 4.89 -23.07
C PHE A 147 9.26 5.41 -24.49
N LYS A 148 10.46 5.16 -25.04
CA LYS A 148 10.81 5.42 -26.44
C LYS A 148 10.94 4.10 -27.19
#